data_AF-A0A529XJ39-F1
#
_entry.id   AF-A0A529XJ39-F1
#
_cell.length_a   1.000
_cell.length_b   1.000
_cell.length_c   1.000
_cell.angle_alpha   90.00
_cell.angle_beta   90.00
_cell.angle_gamma   90.00
#
_symmetry.space_group_name_H-M   'P 1'
#
loop_
_entity.id
_entity.type
_entity.pdbx_description
1 polymer ?
#
loop_
_entity_poly.entity_id
_entity_poly.type
_entity_poly.pdbx_seq_one_letter_code
_entity_poly.pdbx_strand_id
1 'polypeptide(L)'
;PHLTVFAVDTHRSILFGQPVGKRMLRGLGNSVLPKNVRHELVDEIHWVGAYPAYMTAHRLLREHGIFMGPTSGAAALVAKWVASTLPDAQVAVIMPDEGHRHAETVYNDDWLGALPGWPCKELSEPRTLTTIAPAAETQWTRFLWLRRSLDDVLKTQSASEVPPAVGAAENL
;
A
#
# COMPACT_ATOMS: atom_id res chain seq x y z
N PRO A 1 -20.60 -1.15 -13.99
CA PRO A 1 -20.66 -1.76 -12.63
C PRO A 1 -20.21 -0.73 -11.59
N HIS A 2 -20.92 -0.61 -10.46
CA HIS A 2 -20.70 0.44 -9.44
C HIS A 2 -19.66 0.07 -8.36
N LEU A 3 -19.03 -1.10 -8.45
CA LEU A 3 -17.99 -1.53 -7.51
C LEU A 3 -16.72 -0.67 -7.69
N THR A 4 -16.25 -0.07 -6.60
CA THR A 4 -14.93 0.57 -6.51
C THR A 4 -13.91 -0.41 -5.93
N VAL A 5 -12.76 -0.55 -6.58
CA VAL A 5 -11.72 -1.51 -6.20
C VAL A 5 -10.48 -0.78 -5.68
N PHE A 6 -10.16 -1.03 -4.41
CA PHE A 6 -8.94 -0.56 -3.76
C PHE A 6 -7.92 -1.71 -3.74
N ALA A 7 -6.84 -1.56 -4.48
CA ALA A 7 -5.70 -2.48 -4.37
C ALA A 7 -4.86 -2.11 -3.15
N VAL A 8 -4.31 -3.12 -2.49
CA VAL A 8 -3.39 -2.95 -1.36
C VAL A 8 -2.11 -3.71 -1.67
N ASP A 9 -0.99 -3.01 -1.58
CA ASP A 9 0.34 -3.54 -1.81
C ASP A 9 1.31 -3.01 -0.74
N THR A 10 2.56 -3.45 -0.75
CA THR A 10 3.63 -2.93 0.10
C THR A 10 4.61 -2.11 -0.74
N HIS A 11 5.30 -1.16 -0.11
CA HIS A 11 6.37 -0.41 -0.78
C HIS A 11 7.41 -1.35 -1.38
N ARG A 12 8.07 -0.91 -2.46
CA ARG A 12 9.12 -1.65 -3.19
C ARG A 12 8.63 -2.95 -3.87
N SER A 13 7.34 -3.01 -4.17
CA SER A 13 6.69 -4.04 -4.99
C SER A 13 6.45 -3.51 -6.41
N ILE A 14 6.73 -4.33 -7.42
CA ILE A 14 6.61 -3.88 -8.82
C ILE A 14 5.19 -3.96 -9.38
N LEU A 15 4.24 -4.50 -8.62
CA LEU A 15 2.89 -4.77 -9.12
C LEU A 15 2.20 -3.51 -9.65
N PHE A 16 2.50 -2.36 -9.07
CA PHE A 16 1.94 -1.06 -9.46
C PHE A 16 3.04 -0.02 -9.76
N GLY A 17 4.17 -0.46 -10.32
CA GLY A 17 5.16 0.45 -10.91
C GLY A 17 6.22 1.04 -9.96
N GLN A 18 6.28 0.64 -8.68
CA GLN A 18 7.43 1.00 -7.84
C GLN A 18 8.66 0.15 -8.20
N PRO A 19 9.89 0.65 -7.97
CA PRO A 19 11.11 -0.14 -8.16
C PRO A 19 11.18 -1.32 -7.17
N VAL A 20 11.82 -2.42 -7.61
CA VAL A 20 12.11 -3.57 -6.74
C VAL A 20 12.99 -3.13 -5.58
N GLY A 21 12.72 -3.63 -4.38
CA GLY A 21 13.62 -3.46 -3.24
C GLY A 21 13.29 -4.41 -2.08
N LYS A 22 14.08 -4.28 -1.01
CA LYS A 22 13.89 -5.07 0.21
C LYS A 22 12.56 -4.68 0.88
N ARG A 23 11.78 -5.69 1.25
CA ARG A 23 10.47 -5.55 1.89
C ARG A 23 10.48 -6.22 3.24
N MET A 24 10.08 -5.47 4.27
CA MET A 24 9.93 -6.00 5.62
C MET A 24 8.63 -6.78 5.76
N LEU A 25 7.51 -6.23 5.26
CA LEU A 25 6.23 -6.92 5.21
C LEU A 25 6.34 -8.11 4.25
N ARG A 26 6.10 -9.32 4.77
CA ARG A 26 6.10 -10.56 3.98
C ARG A 26 4.67 -10.96 3.62
N GLY A 27 4.52 -11.71 2.53
CA GLY A 27 3.21 -12.16 2.02
C GLY A 27 2.45 -11.13 1.17
N LEU A 28 2.91 -9.87 1.11
CA LEU A 28 2.34 -8.82 0.25
C LEU A 28 3.39 -8.27 -0.72
N GLY A 29 2.95 -7.99 -1.94
CA GLY A 29 3.78 -7.48 -3.04
C GLY A 29 4.66 -8.50 -3.74
N ASN A 30 5.23 -8.13 -4.88
CA ASN A 30 6.02 -9.02 -5.71
C ASN A 30 7.23 -8.31 -6.36
N SER A 31 8.26 -9.08 -6.69
CA SER A 31 9.42 -8.63 -7.48
C SER A 31 9.33 -9.06 -8.95
N VAL A 32 8.30 -9.82 -9.30
CA VAL A 32 7.95 -10.22 -10.67
C VAL A 32 6.50 -9.81 -10.92
N LEU A 33 6.20 -9.28 -12.11
CA LEU A 33 4.85 -8.87 -12.48
C LEU A 33 4.10 -10.11 -12.98
N PRO A 34 3.11 -10.62 -12.24
CA PRO A 34 2.40 -11.83 -12.64
C PRO A 34 1.28 -11.48 -13.64
N LYS A 35 0.94 -12.45 -14.50
CA LYS A 35 -0.08 -12.26 -15.56
C LYS A 35 -1.52 -12.19 -15.05
N ASN A 36 -1.75 -12.45 -13.76
CA ASN A 36 -3.09 -12.51 -13.15
C ASN A 36 -3.51 -11.18 -12.50
N VAL A 37 -2.71 -10.11 -12.62
CA VAL A 37 -3.11 -8.77 -12.18
C VAL A 37 -3.75 -8.04 -13.36
N ARG A 38 -4.99 -7.57 -13.18
CA ARG A 38 -5.71 -6.73 -14.14
C ARG A 38 -5.82 -5.33 -13.58
N HIS A 39 -4.88 -4.45 -13.95
CA HIS A 39 -4.77 -3.07 -13.49
C HIS A 39 -6.01 -2.24 -13.81
N GLU A 40 -6.68 -2.54 -14.92
CA GLU A 40 -7.87 -1.85 -15.41
C GLU A 40 -9.11 -2.07 -14.53
N LEU A 41 -9.02 -2.96 -13.54
CA LEU A 41 -10.08 -3.13 -12.55
C LEU A 41 -9.88 -2.27 -11.30
N VAL A 42 -8.70 -1.68 -11.10
CA VAL A 42 -8.32 -0.96 -9.88
C VAL A 42 -8.66 0.52 -10.02
N ASP A 43 -9.38 1.08 -9.04
CA ASP A 43 -9.68 2.51 -8.98
C ASP A 43 -8.56 3.26 -8.23
N GLU A 44 -8.07 2.69 -7.14
CA GLU A 44 -7.03 3.27 -6.28
C GLU A 44 -6.09 2.18 -5.76
N ILE A 45 -4.79 2.50 -5.67
CA ILE A 45 -3.77 1.64 -5.06
C ILE A 45 -3.24 2.28 -3.78
N HIS A 46 -3.14 1.49 -2.72
CA HIS A 46 -2.50 1.85 -1.47
C HIS A 46 -1.22 1.03 -1.26
N TRP A 47 -0.11 1.69 -0.93
CA TRP A 47 1.10 1.03 -0.46
C TRP A 47 1.27 1.23 1.05
N VAL A 48 1.20 0.13 1.79
CA VAL A 48 1.28 0.12 3.25
C VAL A 48 2.65 -0.41 3.67
N GLY A 49 3.36 0.34 4.51
CA GLY A 49 4.60 -0.12 5.14
C GLY A 49 4.35 -1.19 6.21
N ALA A 50 5.41 -1.92 6.57
CA ALA A 50 5.29 -3.01 7.54
C ALA A 50 4.75 -2.58 8.91
N TYR A 51 5.21 -1.45 9.46
CA TYR A 51 4.83 -1.08 10.83
C TYR A 51 3.34 -0.71 10.97
N PRO A 52 2.74 0.14 10.09
CA PRO A 52 1.30 0.37 10.11
C PRO A 52 0.47 -0.92 9.93
N ALA A 53 0.95 -1.86 9.11
CA ALA A 53 0.30 -3.15 8.90
C ALA A 53 0.31 -4.01 10.19
N TYR A 54 1.46 -4.10 10.86
CA TYR A 54 1.60 -4.84 12.13
C TYR A 54 0.75 -4.21 13.23
N MET A 55 0.80 -2.88 13.37
CA MET A 55 -0.03 -2.16 14.34
C MET A 55 -1.52 -2.45 14.13
N THR A 56 -1.97 -2.44 12.87
CA THR A 56 -3.37 -2.71 12.55
C THR A 56 -3.75 -4.17 12.79
N ALA A 57 -2.86 -5.13 12.53
CA ALA A 57 -3.09 -6.54 12.86
C ALA A 57 -3.30 -6.74 14.39
N HIS A 58 -2.47 -6.09 15.22
CA HIS A 58 -2.66 -6.09 16.68
C HIS A 58 -3.99 -5.46 17.10
N ARG A 59 -4.41 -4.38 16.43
CA ARG A 59 -5.70 -3.73 16.72
C ARG A 59 -6.89 -4.61 16.32
N LEU A 60 -6.84 -5.29 15.17
CA LEU A 60 -7.87 -6.26 14.78
C LEU A 60 -8.07 -7.31 15.87
N LEU A 61 -6.97 -7.83 16.42
CA LEU A 61 -7.04 -8.79 17.51
C LEU A 61 -7.60 -8.16 18.79
N ARG A 62 -7.06 -7.03 19.23
CA ARG A 62 -7.42 -6.41 20.52
C ARG A 62 -8.81 -5.80 20.55
N GLU A 63 -9.23 -5.16 19.46
CA GLU A 63 -10.49 -4.39 19.39
C GLU A 63 -11.66 -5.24 18.87
N HIS A 64 -11.37 -6.28 18.07
CA HIS A 64 -12.41 -7.05 17.38
C HIS A 64 -12.29 -8.57 17.58
N GLY A 65 -11.25 -9.09 18.24
CA GLY A 65 -11.02 -10.53 18.36
C GLY A 65 -10.64 -11.21 17.05
N ILE A 66 -10.23 -10.44 16.03
CA ILE A 66 -9.90 -10.96 14.69
C ILE A 66 -8.39 -11.26 14.64
N PHE A 67 -8.03 -12.54 14.73
CA PHE A 67 -6.64 -12.98 14.76
C PHE A 67 -6.08 -13.31 13.36
N MET A 68 -5.58 -12.29 12.65
CA MET A 68 -5.16 -12.41 11.24
C MET A 68 -3.70 -12.00 11.00
N GLY A 69 -3.14 -12.39 9.85
CA GLY A 69 -1.76 -12.06 9.48
C GLY A 69 -1.53 -10.56 9.20
N PRO A 70 -0.27 -10.15 9.03
CA PRO A 70 0.09 -8.74 8.84
C PRO A 70 -0.43 -8.16 7.52
N THR A 71 -0.60 -8.97 6.48
CA THR A 71 -1.18 -8.52 5.20
C THR A 71 -2.66 -8.19 5.35
N SER A 72 -3.39 -8.94 6.18
CA SER A 72 -4.74 -8.62 6.63
C SER A 72 -4.77 -7.31 7.43
N GLY A 73 -3.74 -7.03 8.24
CA GLY A 73 -3.55 -5.74 8.90
C GLY A 73 -3.42 -4.58 7.90
N ALA A 74 -2.63 -4.74 6.83
CA ALA A 74 -2.53 -3.76 5.76
C ALA A 74 -3.87 -3.53 5.04
N ALA A 75 -4.59 -4.60 4.71
CA ALA A 75 -5.89 -4.52 4.05
C ALA A 75 -6.95 -3.87 4.96
N ALA A 76 -6.97 -4.20 6.24
CA ALA A 76 -7.88 -3.62 7.22
C ALA A 76 -7.61 -2.13 7.47
N LEU A 77 -6.34 -1.69 7.46
CA LEU A 77 -5.99 -0.27 7.58
C LEU A 77 -6.64 0.54 6.46
N VAL A 78 -6.52 0.06 5.22
CA VAL A 78 -7.14 0.68 4.05
C VAL A 78 -8.66 0.62 4.14
N ALA A 79 -9.23 -0.55 4.44
CA ALA A 79 -10.68 -0.73 4.55
C ALA A 79 -11.31 0.18 5.61
N LYS A 80 -10.67 0.32 6.79
CA LYS A 80 -11.12 1.22 7.86
C LYS A 80 -11.18 2.67 7.40
N TRP A 81 -10.16 3.14 6.71
CA TRP A 81 -10.13 4.51 6.18
C TRP A 81 -11.13 4.73 5.06
N VAL A 82 -11.26 3.78 4.12
CA VAL A 82 -12.29 3.84 3.07
C VAL A 82 -13.69 3.91 3.68
N ALA A 83 -14.00 3.06 4.65
CA ALA A 83 -15.30 3.08 5.35
C ALA A 83 -15.55 4.42 6.07
N SER A 84 -14.50 5.05 6.61
CA SER A 84 -14.63 6.36 7.28
C SER A 84 -14.80 7.53 6.30
N THR A 85 -14.27 7.43 5.08
CA THR A 85 -14.33 8.49 4.06
C THR A 85 -15.55 8.37 3.16
N LEU A 86 -16.13 7.17 3.05
CA LEU A 86 -17.33 6.87 2.28
C LEU A 86 -18.40 6.25 3.21
N PRO A 87 -19.05 7.04 4.08
CA PRO A 87 -19.91 6.52 5.14
C PRO A 87 -21.13 5.75 4.64
N ASP A 88 -21.59 6.02 3.41
CA ASP A 88 -22.72 5.33 2.79
C ASP A 88 -22.31 4.06 2.02
N ALA A 89 -21.01 3.77 1.92
CA ALA A 89 -20.49 2.62 1.18
C ALA A 89 -20.40 1.37 2.05
N GLN A 90 -20.78 0.22 1.49
CA GLN A 90 -20.47 -1.08 2.08
C GLN A 90 -19.07 -1.52 1.65
N VAL A 91 -18.15 -1.63 2.61
CA VAL A 91 -16.76 -2.02 2.37
C VAL A 91 -16.57 -3.49 2.70
N ALA A 92 -16.11 -4.27 1.72
CA ALA A 92 -15.66 -5.64 1.91
C ALA A 92 -14.13 -5.72 1.84
N VAL A 93 -13.52 -6.52 2.71
CA VAL A 93 -12.07 -6.73 2.78
C VAL A 93 -11.75 -8.21 2.83
N ILE A 94 -10.66 -8.62 2.17
CA ILE A 94 -10.18 -10.00 2.17
C ILE A 94 -8.96 -10.10 3.08
N MET A 95 -9.01 -11.03 4.03
CA MET A 95 -7.94 -11.33 4.99
C MET A 95 -7.37 -12.72 4.67
N PRO A 96 -6.18 -12.82 4.03
CA PRO A 96 -5.77 -14.06 3.39
C PRO A 96 -5.33 -15.19 4.34
N ASP A 97 -4.79 -14.85 5.51
CA ASP A 97 -4.27 -15.81 6.47
C ASP A 97 -4.45 -15.39 7.93
N GLU A 98 -4.39 -16.39 8.80
CA GLU A 98 -4.56 -16.25 10.26
C GLU A 98 -3.27 -15.85 10.97
N GLY A 99 -3.41 -15.22 12.13
CA GLY A 99 -2.29 -14.69 12.90
C GLY A 99 -1.36 -15.74 13.50
N HIS A 100 -1.81 -16.99 13.67
CA HIS A 100 -1.01 -18.05 14.30
C HIS A 100 0.29 -18.35 13.54
N ARG A 101 0.30 -18.13 12.20
CA ARG A 101 1.49 -18.28 11.36
C ARG A 101 2.57 -17.24 11.64
N HIS A 102 2.20 -16.16 12.34
CA HIS A 102 3.04 -15.02 12.66
C HIS A 102 3.28 -14.89 14.17
N ALA A 103 2.98 -15.95 14.94
CA ALA A 103 3.13 -16.00 16.39
C ALA A 103 4.56 -15.67 16.85
N GLU A 104 5.57 -16.22 16.16
CA GLU A 104 7.00 -15.99 16.47
C GLU A 104 7.57 -14.70 15.88
N THR A 105 6.75 -13.89 15.19
CA THR A 105 7.18 -12.64 14.56
C THR A 105 6.26 -11.49 14.92
N VAL A 106 5.28 -11.16 14.08
CA VAL A 106 4.41 -10.00 14.23
C VAL A 106 3.63 -10.01 15.55
N TYR A 107 3.39 -11.17 16.14
CA TYR A 107 2.73 -11.31 17.45
C TYR A 107 3.69 -11.62 18.61
N ASN A 108 5.00 -11.60 18.37
CA ASN A 108 6.02 -11.75 19.40
C ASN A 108 6.57 -10.38 19.81
N ASP A 109 6.41 -10.01 21.08
CA ASP A 109 6.80 -8.68 21.59
C ASP A 109 8.32 -8.46 21.56
N ASP A 110 9.14 -9.50 21.78
CA ASP A 110 10.60 -9.40 21.72
C ASP A 110 11.07 -9.17 20.28
N TRP A 111 10.47 -9.91 19.33
CA TRP A 111 10.75 -9.74 17.90
C TRP A 111 10.39 -8.32 17.43
N LEU A 112 9.22 -7.84 17.83
CA LEU A 112 8.76 -6.49 17.52
C LEU A 112 9.65 -5.42 18.19
N GLY A 113 10.00 -5.60 19.46
CA GLY A 113 10.85 -4.68 20.21
C GLY A 113 12.28 -4.56 19.66
N ALA A 114 12.75 -5.58 18.95
CA ALA A 114 14.03 -5.54 18.23
C ALA A 114 13.98 -4.73 16.92
N LEU A 115 12.79 -4.37 16.41
CA LEU A 115 12.66 -3.58 15.19
C LEU A 115 12.85 -2.08 15.48
N PRO A 116 13.76 -1.38 14.77
CA PRO A 116 14.16 -0.01 15.11
C PRO A 116 13.06 1.04 14.93
N GLY A 117 11.96 0.70 14.25
CA GLY A 117 10.84 1.60 14.02
C GLY A 117 9.54 1.20 14.74
N TRP A 118 9.62 0.27 15.69
CA TRP A 118 8.47 -0.19 16.47
C TRP A 118 8.51 0.33 17.92
N PRO A 119 7.36 0.76 18.49
CA PRO A 119 6.08 0.99 17.82
C PRO A 119 6.17 2.20 16.87
N CYS A 120 5.43 2.17 15.76
CA CYS A 120 5.30 3.34 14.89
C CYS A 120 4.14 4.23 15.32
N LYS A 121 4.16 5.49 14.88
CA LYS A 121 2.98 6.37 14.98
C LYS A 121 1.81 5.75 14.22
N GLU A 122 0.62 5.79 14.82
CA GLU A 122 -0.62 5.40 14.14
C GLU A 122 -0.92 6.37 12.97
N LEU A 123 -1.32 5.81 11.83
CA LEU A 123 -1.70 6.57 10.65
C LEU A 123 -3.22 6.51 10.48
N SER A 124 -3.88 7.66 10.56
CA SER A 124 -5.32 7.77 10.33
C SER A 124 -5.68 7.91 8.85
N GLU A 125 -4.74 8.34 8.00
CA GLU A 125 -4.96 8.56 6.58
C GLU A 125 -3.69 8.30 5.74
N PRO A 126 -3.85 7.90 4.47
CA PRO A 126 -2.75 7.79 3.51
C PRO A 126 -2.27 9.13 2.99
N ARG A 127 -0.96 9.26 2.75
CA ARG A 127 -0.42 10.36 1.94
C ARG A 127 -0.73 10.13 0.45
N THR A 128 -1.35 11.11 -0.21
CA THR A 128 -1.65 11.04 -1.65
C THR A 128 -0.41 11.34 -2.49
N LEU A 129 -0.11 10.47 -3.44
CA LEU A 129 0.98 10.63 -4.40
C LEU A 129 0.45 11.15 -5.74
N THR A 130 1.22 12.06 -6.35
CA THR A 130 1.10 12.44 -7.78
C THR A 130 2.11 11.69 -8.65
N THR A 131 3.21 11.24 -8.03
CA THR A 131 4.27 10.46 -8.65
C THR A 131 4.48 9.16 -7.88
N ILE A 132 4.51 8.03 -8.57
CA ILE A 132 4.72 6.70 -7.98
C ILE A 132 6.14 6.61 -7.42
N ALA A 133 6.26 6.49 -6.11
CA ALA A 133 7.53 6.34 -5.41
C ALA A 133 7.36 5.50 -4.14
N PRO A 134 8.37 4.69 -3.77
CA PRO A 134 8.36 3.96 -2.51
C PRO A 134 8.52 4.91 -1.32
N ALA A 135 7.99 4.51 -0.17
CA ALA A 135 8.19 5.22 1.09
C ALA A 135 8.85 4.32 2.16
N ALA A 136 9.08 4.89 3.35
CA ALA A 136 9.61 4.16 4.49
C ALA A 136 8.60 3.12 5.02
N GLU A 137 9.08 2.13 5.78
CA GLU A 137 8.23 1.08 6.38
C GLU A 137 7.24 1.62 7.43
N THR A 138 7.42 2.86 7.88
CA THR A 138 6.51 3.60 8.77
C THR A 138 5.42 4.37 8.03
N GLN A 139 5.36 4.29 6.69
CA GLN A 139 4.52 5.16 5.86
C GLN A 139 3.42 4.38 5.15
N TRP A 140 2.33 5.09 4.88
CA TRP A 140 1.21 4.63 4.06
C TRP A 140 0.91 5.69 3.00
N THR A 141 0.92 5.26 1.73
CA THR A 141 0.63 6.14 0.61
C THR A 141 -0.49 5.58 -0.26
N ARG A 142 -1.13 6.45 -1.04
CA ARG A 142 -2.12 6.08 -2.05
C ARG A 142 -1.86 6.77 -3.38
N PHE A 143 -2.36 6.21 -4.46
CA PHE A 143 -2.34 6.81 -5.79
C PHE A 143 -3.62 6.46 -6.56
N LEU A 144 -4.21 7.46 -7.22
CA LEU A 144 -5.42 7.27 -8.03
C LEU A 144 -5.07 6.52 -9.31
N TRP A 145 -5.49 5.26 -9.39
CA TRP A 145 -5.17 4.38 -10.51
C TRP A 145 -6.10 4.60 -11.69
N LEU A 146 -7.40 4.85 -11.41
CA LEU A 146 -8.43 5.23 -12.38
C LEU A 146 -8.61 4.22 -13.51
N ARG A 147 -8.52 2.91 -13.21
CA ARG A 147 -8.77 1.81 -14.15
C ARG A 147 -7.90 1.87 -15.41
N ARG A 148 -6.70 2.44 -15.29
CA ARG A 148 -5.71 2.51 -16.38
C ARG A 148 -4.87 1.22 -16.42
N SER A 149 -4.31 0.91 -17.59
CA SER A 149 -3.28 -0.13 -17.69
C SER A 149 -2.00 0.31 -16.98
N LEU A 150 -1.15 -0.64 -16.58
CA LEU A 150 0.15 -0.33 -15.99
C LEU A 150 1.01 0.53 -16.95
N ASP A 151 1.04 0.16 -18.23
CA ASP A 151 1.84 0.86 -19.24
C ASP A 151 1.40 2.31 -19.42
N ASP A 152 0.08 2.58 -19.42
CA ASP A 152 -0.43 3.94 -19.55
C ASP A 152 -0.07 4.79 -18.34
N VAL A 153 -0.18 4.22 -17.13
CA VAL A 153 0.25 4.91 -15.92
C VAL A 153 1.74 5.23 -16.02
N LEU A 154 2.60 4.25 -16.30
CA LEU A 154 4.06 4.46 -16.36
C LEU A 154 4.47 5.50 -17.42
N LYS A 155 3.83 5.52 -18.60
CA LYS A 155 4.07 6.57 -19.62
C LYS A 155 3.76 7.96 -19.07
N THR A 156 2.62 8.13 -18.38
CA THR A 156 2.27 9.43 -17.78
C THR A 156 3.24 9.84 -16.67
N GLN A 157 3.78 8.87 -15.91
CA GLN A 157 4.79 9.15 -14.88
C GLN A 157 6.09 9.64 -15.51
N SER A 158 6.55 9.04 -16.62
CA SER A 158 7.75 9.49 -17.34
C SER A 158 7.58 10.85 -18.05
N ALA A 159 6.37 11.16 -18.54
CA ALA A 159 6.12 12.44 -19.22
C ALA A 159 6.11 13.63 -18.26
N SER A 160 5.77 13.41 -16.99
CA SER A 160 5.81 14.43 -15.93
C SER A 160 7.22 14.80 -15.47
N GLU A 161 8.25 14.04 -15.88
CA GLU A 161 9.66 14.31 -15.55
C GLU A 161 10.38 15.17 -16.59
N VAL A 162 9.76 15.52 -17.73
CA VAL A 162 10.38 16.39 -18.74
C VAL A 162 10.18 17.85 -18.32
N PRO A 163 11.24 18.59 -17.90
CA PRO A 163 11.11 20.02 -17.70
C PRO A 163 10.83 20.68 -19.06
N PRO A 164 10.06 21.79 -19.11
CA PRO A 164 9.91 22.53 -20.36
C PRO A 164 11.31 22.87 -20.88
N ALA A 165 11.57 22.54 -22.14
CA ALA A 165 12.79 22.94 -22.82
C ALA A 165 12.94 24.45 -22.63
N VAL A 166 13.97 24.87 -21.89
CA VAL A 166 14.36 26.27 -21.83
C VAL A 166 14.70 26.63 -23.27
N GLY A 167 13.80 27.38 -23.91
CA GLY A 167 14.04 27.93 -25.23
C GLY A 167 15.35 28.69 -25.17
N ALA A 168 16.33 28.23 -25.94
CA ALA A 168 17.48 29.03 -26.31
C ALA A 168 16.92 30.21 -27.13
N ALA A 169 16.53 31.27 -26.43
CA ALA A 169 16.41 32.58 -27.02
C ALA A 169 17.84 33.05 -27.29
N GLU A 170 18.26 32.85 -28.53
CA GLU A 170 19.18 33.76 -29.21
C GLU A 170 18.78 35.21 -28.89
N ASN A 171 19.70 36.02 -28.38
CA ASN A 171 20.16 37.26 -29.01
C ASN A 171 20.85 38.21 -28.02
N LEU A 172 21.98 38.76 -28.54
CA LEU A 172 22.69 40.00 -28.18
C LEU A 172 23.69 39.95 -27.01
#